data_AF-A0A4Q5KZ79-F1
#
_entry.id   AF-A0A4Q5KZ79-F1
#
_cell.length_a   1.000
_cell.length_b   1.000
_cell.length_c   1.000
_cell.angle_alpha   90.00
_cell.angle_beta   90.00
_cell.angle_gamma   90.00
#
_symmetry.space_group_name_H-M   'P 1'
#
loop_
_entity.id
_entity.type
_entity.pdbx_description
1 polymer ?
#
loop_
_entity_poly.entity_id
_entity_poly.type
_entity_poly.pdbx_seq_one_letter_code
_entity_poly.pdbx_strand_id
1 'polypeptide(L)'
;MINNKALVSFFLASLMTGCSPSVLPSANLNMVDVEKINQSGAFNDAALQQYQADLSACGKGNEACQGKVMFSIYDTAFTSQGFSQIKTAISYSKWMVQVGDMSPTRDDIIISQNWGQLLMGSFMCISHKECSDWLLSEKKVTKNELDEFKALVNKLN
;
A
#
# COMPACT_ATOMS: atom_id res chain seq x y z
N MET A 1 34.23 -4.71 57.68
CA MET A 1 33.35 -5.83 58.02
C MET A 1 31.92 -5.50 57.59
N ILE A 2 31.38 -6.33 56.70
CA ILE A 2 29.97 -6.76 56.54
C ILE A 2 28.84 -5.69 56.43
N ASN A 3 28.30 -5.63 55.20
CA ASN A 3 26.89 -5.67 54.76
C ASN A 3 25.81 -4.88 55.52
N ASN A 4 24.97 -4.12 54.81
CA ASN A 4 23.77 -4.65 54.11
C ASN A 4 22.92 -3.52 53.47
N LYS A 5 22.64 -3.72 52.17
CA LYS A 5 21.33 -3.65 51.48
C LYS A 5 20.37 -2.47 51.75
N ALA A 6 20.19 -1.65 50.70
CA ALA A 6 18.91 -1.31 50.05
C ALA A 6 19.30 -0.51 48.78
N LEU A 7 19.18 -0.94 47.52
CA LEU A 7 18.11 -1.62 46.79
C LEU A 7 16.75 -0.94 46.95
N VAL A 8 16.59 0.21 46.27
CA VAL A 8 15.33 0.56 45.63
C VAL A 8 15.63 1.07 44.22
N SER A 9 15.25 0.21 43.28
CA SER A 9 15.20 0.33 41.84
C SER A 9 14.91 1.73 41.32
N PHE A 10 15.86 2.30 40.58
CA PHE A 10 15.56 3.37 39.62
C PHE A 10 14.91 2.73 38.40
N PHE A 11 13.62 3.00 38.20
CA PHE A 11 12.84 2.64 37.02
C PHE A 11 13.49 3.27 35.77
N LEU A 12 14.38 2.54 35.08
CA LEU A 12 14.65 2.75 33.66
C LEU A 12 13.72 1.85 32.85
N ALA A 13 12.43 2.15 32.91
CA ALA A 13 11.54 1.84 31.81
C ALA A 13 11.58 3.07 30.88
N SER A 14 12.64 3.18 30.09
CA SER A 14 12.58 3.91 28.83
C SER A 14 11.54 3.18 27.99
N LEU A 15 10.28 3.54 28.22
CA LEU A 15 9.16 3.30 27.33
C LEU A 15 9.68 3.64 25.96
N MET A 16 9.92 2.58 25.20
CA MET A 16 9.98 2.62 23.75
C MET A 16 8.72 3.37 23.35
N THR A 17 8.85 4.68 23.10
CA THR A 17 7.87 5.43 22.34
C THR A 17 7.85 4.73 21.02
N GLY A 18 6.89 3.83 20.89
CA GLY A 18 6.66 3.06 19.71
C GLY A 18 6.58 4.05 18.58
N CYS A 19 7.57 4.00 17.70
CA CYS A 19 7.26 4.08 16.29
C CYS A 19 6.27 2.94 16.06
N SER A 20 4.99 3.19 16.33
CA SER A 20 3.92 2.48 15.65
C SER A 20 4.37 2.49 14.20
N PRO A 21 4.62 1.31 13.58
CA PRO A 21 4.92 1.29 12.16
C PRO A 21 3.80 2.12 11.54
N SER A 22 4.18 3.23 10.92
CA SER A 22 3.24 4.21 10.38
C SER A 22 2.37 3.45 9.40
N VAL A 23 1.23 2.94 9.87
CA VAL A 23 0.25 2.28 9.03
C VAL A 23 -0.32 3.43 8.23
N LEU A 24 0.21 3.57 7.02
CA LEU A 24 -0.17 4.62 6.10
C LEU A 24 -1.71 4.55 5.91
N PRO A 25 -2.41 5.69 6.00
CA PRO A 25 -3.87 5.69 5.87
C PRO A 25 -4.28 5.34 4.43
N SER A 26 -5.44 4.69 4.26
CA SER A 26 -6.08 4.54 2.95
C SER A 26 -6.64 5.88 2.48
N ALA A 27 -6.60 6.14 1.18
CA ALA A 27 -7.34 7.26 0.60
C ALA A 27 -8.85 7.03 0.67
N ASN A 28 -9.63 8.11 0.68
CA ASN A 28 -11.08 8.04 0.52
C ASN A 28 -11.42 7.77 -0.95
N LEU A 29 -12.49 7.01 -1.19
CA LEU A 29 -12.93 6.65 -2.54
C LEU A 29 -13.75 7.79 -3.16
N ASN A 30 -13.07 8.76 -3.75
CA ASN A 30 -13.69 9.91 -4.41
C ASN A 30 -12.82 10.41 -5.58
N MET A 31 -13.34 11.34 -6.39
CA MET A 31 -12.62 11.91 -7.53
C MET A 31 -11.50 12.89 -7.14
N VAL A 32 -11.61 13.55 -5.99
CA VAL A 32 -10.58 14.50 -5.51
C VAL A 32 -9.26 13.78 -5.27
N ASP A 33 -9.32 12.57 -4.70
CA ASP A 33 -8.13 11.78 -4.42
C ASP A 33 -7.56 11.12 -5.70
N VAL A 34 -8.39 10.80 -6.69
CA VAL A 34 -7.95 10.40 -8.05
C VAL A 34 -7.13 11.51 -8.70
N GLU A 35 -7.61 12.75 -8.66
CA GLU A 35 -6.93 13.90 -9.28
C GLU A 35 -5.59 14.21 -8.60
N LYS A 36 -5.52 14.09 -7.28
CA LYS A 36 -4.29 14.25 -6.50
C LYS A 36 -3.17 13.30 -6.93
N ILE A 37 -3.51 12.04 -7.19
CA ILE A 37 -2.55 11.03 -7.66
C ILE A 37 -2.03 11.38 -9.05
N ASN A 38 -2.93 11.75 -9.96
CA ASN A 38 -2.58 12.17 -11.32
C ASN A 38 -1.65 13.40 -11.32
N GLN A 39 -1.75 14.23 -10.28
CA GLN A 39 -0.89 15.40 -10.09
C GLN A 39 0.36 15.10 -9.23
N SER A 40 0.57 13.85 -8.80
CA SER A 40 1.71 13.53 -7.93
C SER A 40 3.04 13.69 -8.67
N GLY A 41 4.04 14.23 -7.96
CA GLY A 41 5.39 14.42 -8.50
C GLY A 41 6.10 13.11 -8.89
N ALA A 42 5.57 11.95 -8.50
CA ALA A 42 6.08 10.66 -8.95
C ALA A 42 5.83 10.38 -10.44
N PHE A 43 4.96 11.14 -11.10
CA PHE A 43 4.74 11.06 -12.55
C PHE A 43 5.40 12.21 -13.33
N ASN A 44 6.37 12.91 -12.74
CA ASN A 44 7.18 13.88 -13.46
C ASN A 44 8.26 13.18 -14.33
N ASP A 45 8.86 13.93 -15.27
CA ASP A 45 9.81 13.39 -16.24
C ASP A 45 11.02 12.70 -15.59
N ALA A 46 11.51 13.22 -14.46
CA ALA A 46 12.65 12.64 -13.76
C ALA A 46 12.30 11.30 -13.10
N ALA A 47 11.14 11.22 -12.44
CA ALA A 47 10.65 9.99 -11.82
C ALA A 47 10.31 8.93 -12.88
N LEU A 48 9.76 9.34 -14.04
CA LEU A 48 9.51 8.47 -15.18
C LEU A 48 10.82 7.91 -15.77
N GLN A 49 11.86 8.74 -15.92
CA GLN A 49 13.17 8.28 -16.37
C GLN A 49 13.78 7.26 -15.40
N GLN A 50 13.71 7.51 -14.09
CA GLN A 50 14.20 6.58 -13.09
C GLN A 50 13.42 5.26 -13.13
N TYR A 51 12.10 5.33 -13.21
CA TYR A 51 11.23 4.15 -13.35
C TYR A 51 11.59 3.31 -14.58
N GLN A 52 11.84 3.94 -15.74
CA GLN A 52 12.27 3.25 -16.95
C GLN A 52 13.64 2.59 -16.79
N ALA A 53 14.58 3.25 -16.10
CA ALA A 53 15.89 2.70 -15.80
C ALA A 53 15.79 1.47 -14.89
N ASP A 54 14.98 1.57 -13.82
CA ASP A 54 14.75 0.48 -12.86
C ASP A 54 14.06 -0.72 -13.53
N LEU A 55 13.07 -0.48 -14.39
CA LEU A 55 12.43 -1.54 -15.18
C LEU A 55 13.41 -2.22 -16.14
N SER A 56 14.27 -1.43 -16.79
CA SER A 56 15.27 -1.96 -17.72
C SER A 56 16.29 -2.85 -16.99
N ALA A 57 16.66 -2.48 -15.76
CA ALA A 57 17.56 -3.26 -14.92
C ALA A 57 16.98 -4.63 -14.52
N CYS A 58 15.64 -4.76 -14.44
CA CYS A 58 14.99 -6.04 -14.17
C CYS A 58 15.11 -7.06 -15.32
N GLY A 59 15.29 -6.62 -16.56
CA GLY A 59 15.24 -7.48 -17.74
C GLY A 59 13.85 -8.06 -18.03
N LYS A 60 13.67 -8.71 -19.20
CA LYS A 60 12.34 -9.12 -19.71
C LYS A 60 11.71 -10.36 -19.03
N GLY A 61 12.48 -11.14 -18.27
CA GLY A 61 12.02 -12.41 -17.68
C GLY A 61 11.83 -12.37 -16.15
N ASN A 62 11.96 -11.21 -15.51
CA ASN A 62 11.90 -11.09 -14.06
C ASN A 62 10.66 -10.31 -13.63
N GLU A 63 9.49 -10.95 -13.78
CA GLU A 63 8.19 -10.38 -13.41
C GLU A 63 8.16 -9.91 -11.95
N ALA A 64 8.84 -10.63 -11.05
CA ALA A 64 8.94 -10.25 -9.65
C ALA A 64 9.67 -8.91 -9.45
N CYS A 65 10.78 -8.68 -10.16
CA CYS A 65 11.49 -7.40 -10.14
C CYS A 65 10.66 -6.29 -10.78
N GLN A 66 10.08 -6.55 -11.97
CA GLN A 66 9.24 -5.59 -12.68
C GLN A 66 8.04 -5.16 -11.83
N GLY A 67 7.39 -6.11 -11.17
CA GLY A 67 6.29 -5.86 -10.24
C GLY A 67 6.69 -4.99 -9.05
N LYS A 68 7.89 -5.18 -8.49
CA LYS A 68 8.43 -4.32 -7.42
C LYS A 68 8.68 -2.90 -7.90
N VAL A 69 9.26 -2.73 -9.08
CA VAL A 69 9.54 -1.41 -9.67
C VAL A 69 8.22 -0.69 -9.99
N MET A 70 7.28 -1.37 -10.63
CA MET A 70 5.92 -0.88 -10.88
C MET A 70 5.23 -0.48 -9.58
N PHE A 71 5.29 -1.29 -8.53
CA PHE A 71 4.69 -0.92 -7.26
C PHE A 71 5.40 0.28 -6.62
N SER A 72 6.72 0.40 -6.72
CA SER A 72 7.48 1.46 -6.05
C SER A 72 7.16 2.86 -6.59
N ILE A 73 6.99 3.01 -7.92
CA ILE A 73 6.59 4.29 -8.52
C ILE A 73 5.20 4.73 -8.02
N TYR A 74 4.35 3.74 -7.84
CA TYR A 74 2.97 3.85 -7.43
C TYR A 74 2.85 4.10 -5.90
N ASP A 75 3.59 3.38 -5.05
CA ASP A 75 3.72 3.68 -3.62
C ASP A 75 4.23 5.10 -3.42
N THR A 76 5.20 5.55 -4.22
CA THR A 76 5.73 6.93 -4.17
C THR A 76 4.69 7.98 -4.56
N ALA A 77 3.92 7.73 -5.63
CA ALA A 77 2.85 8.62 -6.08
C ALA A 77 1.81 8.89 -4.99
N PHE A 78 1.53 7.87 -4.16
CA PHE A 78 0.47 7.94 -3.16
C PHE A 78 1.01 8.35 -1.79
N THR A 79 2.23 7.93 -1.43
CA THR A 79 2.89 8.31 -0.16
C THR A 79 3.33 9.77 -0.14
N SER A 80 3.72 10.35 -1.28
CA SER A 80 4.12 11.77 -1.36
C SER A 80 2.99 12.75 -1.01
N GLN A 81 1.73 12.31 -1.10
CA GLN A 81 0.55 13.09 -0.68
C GLN A 81 -0.20 12.48 0.53
N GLY A 82 0.34 11.43 1.15
CA GLY A 82 -0.14 10.90 2.44
C GLY A 82 -0.94 9.59 2.41
N PHE A 83 -0.94 8.81 1.34
CA PHE A 83 -1.78 7.61 1.17
C PHE A 83 -0.98 6.32 0.89
N SER A 84 -1.45 5.16 1.37
CA SER A 84 -0.94 3.84 0.95
C SER A 84 -1.84 3.19 -0.08
N GLN A 85 -1.23 2.74 -1.18
CA GLN A 85 -1.94 2.07 -2.25
C GLN A 85 -2.61 0.76 -1.85
N ILE A 86 -1.95 -0.08 -1.04
CA ILE A 86 -2.51 -1.39 -0.72
C ILE A 86 -3.71 -1.23 0.20
N LYS A 87 -3.62 -0.33 1.17
CA LYS A 87 -4.73 0.04 2.05
C LYS A 87 -5.90 0.59 1.23
N THR A 88 -5.59 1.44 0.26
CA THR A 88 -6.59 2.00 -0.66
C THR A 88 -7.22 0.92 -1.55
N ALA A 89 -6.43 -0.04 -2.04
CA ALA A 89 -6.93 -1.15 -2.85
C ALA A 89 -7.82 -2.11 -2.06
N ILE A 90 -7.50 -2.38 -0.79
CA ILE A 90 -8.38 -3.13 0.12
C ILE A 90 -9.71 -2.38 0.31
N SER A 91 -9.66 -1.08 0.63
CA SER A 91 -10.86 -0.26 0.80
C SER A 91 -11.71 -0.23 -0.46
N TYR A 92 -11.06 -0.08 -1.63
CA TYR A 92 -11.72 -0.13 -2.93
C TYR A 92 -12.42 -1.48 -3.17
N SER A 93 -11.75 -2.61 -2.92
CA SER A 93 -12.36 -3.92 -3.12
C SER A 93 -13.56 -4.16 -2.19
N LYS A 94 -13.51 -3.67 -0.94
CA LYS A 94 -14.67 -3.72 -0.03
C LYS A 94 -15.84 -2.91 -0.55
N TRP A 95 -15.57 -1.69 -1.02
CA TRP A 95 -16.58 -0.82 -1.59
C TRP A 95 -17.19 -1.39 -2.87
N MET A 96 -16.40 -2.01 -3.75
CA MET A 96 -16.92 -2.68 -4.96
C MET A 96 -17.93 -3.78 -4.64
N VAL A 97 -17.68 -4.58 -3.61
CA VAL A 97 -18.65 -5.58 -3.14
C VAL A 97 -19.95 -4.90 -2.68
N GLN A 98 -19.84 -3.85 -1.87
CA GLN A 98 -21.02 -3.10 -1.39
C GLN A 98 -21.81 -2.47 -2.53
N VAL A 99 -21.14 -1.89 -3.53
CA VAL A 99 -21.79 -1.29 -4.71
C VAL A 99 -22.49 -2.35 -5.55
N GLY A 100 -21.90 -3.53 -5.72
CA GLY A 100 -22.55 -4.66 -6.41
C GLY A 100 -23.85 -5.11 -5.74
N ASP A 101 -23.98 -4.91 -4.43
CA ASP A 101 -25.19 -5.21 -3.65
C ASP A 101 -26.21 -4.05 -3.66
N MET A 102 -25.89 -2.90 -4.26
CA MET A 102 -26.71 -1.69 -4.33
C MET A 102 -27.16 -1.39 -5.78
N SER A 103 -27.99 -0.35 -5.95
CA SER A 103 -28.20 0.28 -7.27
C SER A 103 -27.17 1.41 -7.46
N PRO A 104 -26.09 1.20 -8.23
CA PRO A 104 -25.02 2.19 -8.37
C PRO A 104 -25.47 3.48 -9.06
N THR A 105 -24.96 4.60 -8.58
CA THR A 105 -25.08 5.88 -9.28
C THR A 105 -24.06 5.98 -10.41
N ARG A 106 -24.23 6.97 -11.29
CA ARG A 106 -23.24 7.28 -12.33
C ARG A 106 -21.87 7.62 -11.74
N ASP A 107 -21.85 8.36 -10.63
CA ASP A 107 -20.60 8.77 -9.98
C ASP A 107 -19.87 7.58 -9.36
N ASP A 108 -20.62 6.62 -8.79
CA ASP A 108 -20.04 5.35 -8.32
C ASP A 108 -19.33 4.62 -9.48
N ILE A 109 -19.97 4.52 -10.65
CA ILE A 109 -19.36 3.85 -11.81
C ILE A 109 -18.07 4.56 -12.25
N ILE A 110 -18.07 5.90 -12.29
CA ILE A 110 -16.89 6.68 -12.70
C ILE A 110 -15.75 6.51 -11.69
N ILE A 111 -16.06 6.61 -10.39
CA ILE A 111 -15.08 6.40 -9.32
C ILE A 111 -14.51 4.98 -9.41
N SER A 112 -15.36 3.96 -9.61
CA SER A 112 -14.96 2.56 -9.79
C SER A 112 -13.93 2.41 -10.91
N GLN A 113 -14.24 2.93 -12.10
CA GLN A 113 -13.36 2.81 -13.26
C GLN A 113 -12.01 3.49 -13.05
N ASN A 114 -12.01 4.72 -12.53
CA ASN A 114 -10.77 5.49 -12.32
C ASN A 114 -9.88 4.84 -11.26
N TRP A 115 -10.44 4.45 -10.11
CA TRP A 115 -9.69 3.79 -9.05
C TRP A 115 -9.18 2.41 -9.49
N GLY A 116 -9.99 1.63 -10.22
CA GLY A 116 -9.57 0.35 -10.78
C GLY A 116 -8.32 0.47 -11.66
N GLN A 117 -8.28 1.50 -12.53
CA GLN A 117 -7.10 1.78 -13.37
C GLN A 117 -5.88 2.19 -12.54
N LEU A 118 -6.06 3.12 -11.60
CA LEU A 118 -4.97 3.64 -10.75
C LEU A 118 -4.36 2.58 -9.83
N LEU A 119 -5.14 1.59 -9.40
CA LEU A 119 -4.73 0.55 -8.45
C LEU A 119 -4.30 -0.75 -9.13
N MET A 120 -4.34 -0.83 -10.46
CA MET A 120 -4.00 -2.04 -11.23
C MET A 120 -2.62 -2.61 -10.84
N GLY A 121 -1.63 -1.75 -10.62
CA GLY A 121 -0.29 -2.16 -10.16
C GLY A 121 -0.31 -2.85 -8.80
N SER A 122 -1.14 -2.39 -7.86
CA SER A 122 -1.30 -2.99 -6.53
C SER A 122 -1.97 -4.37 -6.63
N PHE A 123 -2.99 -4.51 -7.47
CA PHE A 123 -3.66 -5.79 -7.72
C PHE A 123 -2.69 -6.81 -8.34
N MET A 124 -1.93 -6.41 -9.36
CA MET A 124 -0.92 -7.28 -9.97
C MET A 124 0.15 -7.68 -8.98
N CYS A 125 0.69 -6.76 -8.17
CA CYS A 125 1.68 -7.12 -7.15
C CYS A 125 1.14 -8.24 -6.23
N ILE A 126 -0.07 -8.11 -5.72
CA ILE A 126 -0.61 -9.05 -4.72
C ILE A 126 -0.96 -10.43 -5.30
N SER A 127 -1.23 -10.53 -6.61
CA SER A 127 -1.39 -11.83 -7.27
C SER A 127 -0.08 -12.63 -7.36
N HIS A 128 1.09 -12.01 -7.17
CA HIS A 128 2.39 -12.69 -7.17
C HIS A 128 2.91 -12.91 -5.74
N LYS A 129 3.47 -14.09 -5.49
CA LYS A 129 3.99 -14.49 -4.17
C LYS A 129 5.17 -13.64 -3.74
N GLU A 130 6.09 -13.36 -4.66
CA GLU A 130 7.33 -12.64 -4.40
C GLU A 130 7.07 -11.20 -3.98
N CYS A 131 6.09 -10.54 -4.61
CA CYS A 131 5.68 -9.19 -4.23
C CYS A 131 4.90 -9.21 -2.92
N SER A 132 3.98 -10.17 -2.74
CA SER A 132 3.30 -10.42 -1.45
C SER A 132 4.28 -10.58 -0.28
N ASP A 133 5.32 -11.41 -0.44
CA ASP A 133 6.33 -11.66 0.59
C ASP A 133 7.15 -10.39 0.88
N TRP A 134 7.49 -9.63 -0.17
CA TRP A 134 8.17 -8.35 -0.05
C TRP A 134 7.33 -7.31 0.71
N LEU A 135 6.03 -7.22 0.43
CA LEU A 135 5.13 -6.30 1.13
C LEU A 135 5.04 -6.61 2.64
N LEU A 136 5.10 -7.89 3.00
CA LEU A 136 5.17 -8.33 4.39
C LEU A 136 6.52 -8.02 5.02
N SER A 137 7.63 -8.25 4.30
CA SER A 137 8.98 -7.98 4.83
C SER A 137 9.22 -6.49 5.08
N GLU A 138 8.73 -5.64 4.18
CA GLU A 138 8.81 -4.17 4.30
C GLU A 138 7.75 -3.58 5.25
N LYS A 139 6.92 -4.42 5.88
CA LYS A 139 5.83 -4.00 6.78
C LYS A 139 4.86 -3.00 6.13
N LYS A 140 4.72 -3.08 4.80
CA LYS A 140 3.76 -2.25 4.03
C LYS A 140 2.32 -2.70 4.30
N VAL A 141 2.14 -3.98 4.63
CA VAL A 141 0.90 -4.57 5.14
C VAL A 141 1.17 -5.64 6.19
N THR A 142 0.16 -5.94 7.00
CA THR A 142 0.15 -7.13 7.84
C THR A 142 -0.32 -8.35 7.05
N LYS A 143 -0.03 -9.55 7.58
CA LYS A 143 -0.49 -10.82 7.01
C LYS A 143 -2.02 -10.89 6.91
N ASN A 144 -2.72 -10.44 7.95
CA ASN A 144 -4.19 -10.42 7.98
C ASN A 144 -4.77 -9.53 6.87
N GLU A 145 -4.20 -8.34 6.66
CA GLU A 145 -4.68 -7.41 5.63
C GLU A 145 -4.41 -7.93 4.21
N LEU A 146 -3.28 -8.60 4.01
CA LEU A 146 -2.97 -9.25 2.74
C LEU A 146 -3.91 -10.43 2.46
N ASP A 147 -4.22 -11.24 3.47
CA ASP A 147 -5.14 -12.38 3.33
C ASP A 147 -6.59 -11.93 3.12
N GLU A 148 -7.02 -10.89 3.85
CA GLU A 148 -8.31 -10.24 3.62
C GLU A 148 -8.42 -9.72 2.19
N PHE A 149 -7.37 -9.08 1.69
CA PHE A 149 -7.36 -8.58 0.33
C PHE A 149 -7.48 -9.70 -0.71
N LYS A 150 -6.67 -10.75 -0.59
CA LYS A 150 -6.73 -11.91 -1.49
C LYS A 150 -8.12 -12.55 -1.51
N ALA A 151 -8.75 -12.66 -0.35
CA ALA A 151 -10.12 -13.16 -0.25
C ALA A 151 -11.14 -12.25 -0.95
N LEU A 152 -10.98 -10.93 -0.87
CA LEU A 152 -11.85 -9.96 -1.55
C LEU A 152 -11.68 -10.00 -3.07
N VAL A 153 -10.44 -10.02 -3.57
CA VAL A 153 -10.15 -10.10 -5.01
C VAL A 153 -10.76 -11.37 -5.61
N ASN A 154 -10.66 -12.50 -4.91
CA ASN A 154 -11.27 -13.75 -5.35
C ASN A 154 -12.81 -13.73 -5.41
N LYS A 155 -13.48 -12.81 -4.68
CA LYS A 155 -14.94 -12.64 -4.76
C LYS A 155 -15.39 -11.75 -5.92
N LEU A 156 -14.48 -10.91 -6.42
CA LEU A 156 -14.76 -9.97 -7.51
C LEU A 156 -14.49 -10.58 -8.90
N ASN A 157 -13.78 -11.72 -8.95
CA ASN A 157 -13.55 -12.54 -10.14
C ASN A 157 -14.54 -13.72 -10.21
#